data_AF-A0A643K621-F1
#
_entry.id   AF-A0A643K621-F1
#
_cell.length_a   1.000
_cell.length_b   1.000
_cell.length_c   1.000
_cell.angle_alpha   90.00
_cell.angle_beta   90.00
_cell.angle_gamma   90.00
#
_symmetry.space_group_name_H-M   'P 1'
#
loop_
_entity.id
_entity.type
_entity.pdbx_description
1 polymer ?
#
loop_
_entity_poly.entity_id
_entity_poly.type
_entity_poly.pdbx_seq_one_letter_code
_entity_poly.pdbx_strand_id
1 'polypeptide(L)'
;MFDNITEDRGQVGIGTLIVFIAMVLVAAIAAGVLVNTAGFLQATAQDAGQESVNKVTNRLDVVSVHGMVNESGNGLAVDSINLTVRLAAGSGSVSLEDTSIKYLSDETAENLVYDNATTDATGSTLGNVTKYAGDLTNNDDGLNSTEFTARKLDDGGDTSFPVLNNQADRYEIIINASVVEENGEGISTGESVKLEITSRSGGSTQVILTMPQQLAGKQDDNPVAL
;
A
#
# COMPACT_ATOMS: atom_id res chain seq x y z
N MET A 1 6.23 -85.22 -38.34
CA MET A 1 6.33 -83.76 -38.37
C MET A 1 5.17 -83.24 -37.55
N PHE A 2 5.40 -82.97 -36.27
CA PHE A 2 4.40 -82.39 -35.38
C PHE A 2 4.55 -80.88 -35.49
N ASP A 3 3.53 -80.22 -36.01
CA ASP A 3 3.53 -78.78 -36.21
C ASP A 3 3.40 -78.10 -34.84
N ASN A 4 4.32 -77.19 -34.52
CA ASN A 4 4.37 -76.45 -33.25
C ASN A 4 3.29 -75.36 -33.17
N ILE A 5 2.01 -75.74 -33.29
CA ILE A 5 0.85 -74.81 -33.27
C ILE A 5 0.62 -74.16 -31.88
N THR A 6 1.35 -74.57 -30.84
CA THR A 6 1.28 -74.03 -29.47
C THR A 6 2.27 -72.92 -29.18
N GLU A 7 3.42 -72.84 -29.88
CA GLU A 7 4.44 -71.79 -29.64
C GLU A 7 3.93 -70.41 -30.09
N ASP A 8 3.26 -70.35 -31.24
CA ASP A 8 2.84 -69.08 -31.85
C ASP A 8 1.69 -68.39 -31.08
N ARG A 9 0.80 -69.18 -30.45
CA ARG A 9 -0.30 -68.65 -29.61
C ARG A 9 0.20 -68.10 -28.27
N GLY A 10 1.22 -68.73 -27.67
CA GLY A 10 1.88 -68.24 -26.46
C GLY A 10 2.63 -66.93 -26.69
N GLN A 11 3.29 -66.80 -27.86
CA GLN A 11 4.01 -65.59 -28.25
C GLN A 11 3.09 -64.39 -28.47
N VAL A 12 1.94 -64.57 -29.13
CA VAL A 12 0.96 -63.48 -29.30
C VAL A 12 0.37 -63.04 -27.95
N GLY A 13 0.07 -64.00 -27.06
CA GLY A 13 -0.43 -63.70 -25.70
C GLY A 13 0.54 -62.86 -24.87
N ILE A 14 1.83 -63.22 -24.89
CA ILE A 14 2.88 -62.46 -24.20
C ILE A 14 3.01 -61.05 -24.81
N GLY A 15 2.93 -60.90 -26.14
CA GLY A 15 2.95 -59.60 -26.81
C GLY A 15 1.82 -58.67 -26.35
N THR A 16 0.60 -59.20 -26.20
CA THR A 16 -0.55 -58.42 -25.72
C THR A 16 -0.40 -57.98 -24.26
N LEU A 17 0.15 -58.83 -23.39
CA LEU A 17 0.40 -58.48 -21.99
C LEU A 17 1.47 -57.39 -21.85
N ILE A 18 2.53 -57.43 -22.67
CA ILE A 18 3.58 -56.41 -22.67
C ILE A 18 3.00 -55.05 -23.07
N VAL A 19 2.21 -54.98 -24.14
CA VAL A 19 1.56 -53.73 -24.58
C VAL A 19 0.57 -53.21 -23.55
N PHE A 20 -0.18 -54.11 -22.90
CA PHE A 20 -1.11 -53.73 -21.84
C PHE A 20 -0.39 -53.06 -20.66
N ILE A 21 0.69 -53.67 -20.17
CA ILE A 21 1.50 -53.10 -19.08
C ILE A 21 2.11 -51.76 -19.50
N ALA A 22 2.67 -51.67 -20.72
CA ALA A 22 3.24 -50.44 -21.23
C ALA A 22 2.22 -49.30 -21.31
N MET A 23 1.01 -49.59 -21.81
CA MET A 23 -0.08 -48.61 -21.88
C MET A 23 -0.50 -48.12 -20.49
N VAL A 24 -0.61 -49.04 -19.52
CA VAL A 24 -0.96 -48.69 -18.13
C VAL A 24 0.12 -47.79 -17.51
N LEU A 25 1.41 -48.08 -17.75
CA LEU A 25 2.50 -47.24 -17.24
C LEU A 25 2.51 -45.85 -17.86
N VAL A 26 2.31 -45.73 -19.18
CA VAL A 26 2.21 -44.43 -19.84
C VAL A 26 1.00 -43.65 -19.34
N ALA A 27 -0.15 -44.31 -19.17
CA ALA A 27 -1.35 -43.69 -18.62
C ALA A 27 -1.14 -43.20 -17.19
N ALA A 28 -0.43 -43.97 -16.35
CA ALA A 28 -0.10 -43.58 -14.98
C ALA A 28 0.81 -42.34 -14.92
N ILE A 29 1.84 -42.26 -15.78
CA ILE A 29 2.72 -41.09 -15.87
C ILE A 29 1.94 -39.88 -16.38
N ALA A 30 1.13 -40.05 -17.43
CA ALA A 30 0.31 -38.98 -17.99
C ALA A 30 -0.71 -38.44 -16.96
N ALA A 31 -1.36 -39.33 -16.20
CA ALA A 31 -2.25 -38.94 -15.10
C ALA A 31 -1.50 -38.19 -13.99
N GLY A 32 -0.29 -38.63 -13.62
CA GLY A 32 0.56 -37.95 -12.65
C GLY A 32 0.92 -36.52 -13.07
N VAL A 33 1.26 -36.32 -14.35
CA VAL A 33 1.51 -34.98 -14.90
C VAL A 33 0.24 -34.13 -14.87
N LEU A 34 -0.90 -34.68 -15.30
CA LEU A 34 -2.18 -33.95 -15.30
C LEU A 34 -2.60 -33.50 -13.89
N VAL A 35 -2.44 -34.36 -12.88
CA VAL A 35 -2.75 -34.01 -11.48
C VAL A 35 -1.80 -32.94 -10.95
N ASN A 36 -0.51 -33.03 -11.26
CA ASN A 36 0.47 -32.02 -10.83
C ASN A 36 0.19 -30.65 -11.48
N THR A 37 -0.10 -30.63 -12.78
CA THR A 37 -0.48 -29.41 -13.48
C THR A 37 -1.79 -28.84 -12.92
N ALA A 38 -2.79 -29.68 -12.63
CA ALA A 38 -4.04 -29.23 -12.01
C ALA A 38 -3.79 -28.63 -10.61
N GLY A 39 -2.93 -29.25 -9.80
CA GLY A 39 -2.56 -28.74 -8.48
C GLY A 39 -1.85 -27.38 -8.55
N PHE A 40 -0.89 -27.23 -9.47
CA PHE A 40 -0.22 -25.95 -9.71
C PHE A 40 -1.21 -24.86 -10.14
N LEU A 41 -2.07 -25.15 -11.12
CA LEU A 41 -3.07 -24.21 -11.60
C LEU A 41 -4.08 -23.84 -10.51
N GLN A 42 -4.45 -24.78 -9.63
CA GLN A 42 -5.33 -24.52 -8.50
C GLN A 42 -4.68 -23.57 -7.49
N ALA A 43 -3.42 -23.82 -7.11
CA ALA A 43 -2.70 -22.93 -6.19
C ALA A 43 -2.57 -21.51 -6.78
N THR A 44 -2.16 -21.41 -8.05
CA THR A 44 -2.08 -20.10 -8.73
C THR A 44 -3.44 -19.40 -8.83
N ALA A 45 -4.53 -20.14 -9.08
CA ALA A 45 -5.88 -19.56 -9.11
C ALA A 45 -6.35 -19.09 -7.73
N GLN A 46 -5.99 -19.80 -6.66
CA GLN A 46 -6.28 -19.41 -5.28
C GLN A 46 -5.51 -18.14 -4.90
N ASP A 47 -4.21 -18.09 -5.19
CA ASP A 47 -3.37 -16.92 -4.91
C ASP A 47 -3.87 -15.69 -5.67
N ALA A 48 -4.15 -15.83 -6.98
CA ALA A 48 -4.71 -14.73 -7.78
C ALA A 48 -6.10 -14.30 -7.28
N GLY A 49 -6.91 -15.25 -6.81
CA GLY A 49 -8.20 -14.97 -6.19
C GLY A 49 -8.06 -14.17 -4.90
N GLN A 50 -7.14 -14.57 -4.02
CA GLN A 50 -6.88 -13.88 -2.76
C GLN A 50 -6.31 -12.47 -3.00
N GLU A 51 -5.36 -12.32 -3.92
CA GLU A 51 -4.83 -11.00 -4.31
C GLU A 51 -5.91 -10.09 -4.89
N SER A 52 -6.83 -10.65 -5.69
CA SER A 52 -7.95 -9.87 -6.25
C SER A 52 -8.92 -9.40 -5.18
N VAL A 53 -9.21 -10.25 -4.19
CA VAL A 53 -10.03 -9.86 -3.03
C VAL A 53 -9.31 -8.78 -2.24
N ASN A 54 -8.06 -9.02 -1.85
CA ASN A 54 -7.23 -8.08 -1.10
C ASN A 54 -7.14 -6.72 -1.80
N LYS A 55 -6.98 -6.67 -3.12
CA LYS A 55 -6.91 -5.42 -3.87
C LYS A 55 -8.18 -4.56 -3.77
N VAL A 56 -9.35 -5.18 -3.65
CA VAL A 56 -10.62 -4.46 -3.56
C VAL A 56 -11.01 -4.17 -2.12
N THR A 57 -10.69 -5.07 -1.20
CA THR A 57 -11.06 -4.94 0.22
C THR A 57 -10.06 -4.12 1.02
N ASN A 58 -8.76 -4.30 0.76
CA ASN A 58 -7.68 -3.72 1.56
C ASN A 58 -7.32 -2.31 1.09
N ARG A 59 -8.17 -1.37 1.50
CA ARG A 59 -8.00 0.07 1.26
C ARG A 59 -8.14 0.84 2.56
N LEU A 60 -7.58 2.04 2.57
CA LEU A 60 -7.69 2.98 3.68
C LEU A 60 -8.90 3.88 3.47
N ASP A 61 -9.64 4.15 4.54
CA ASP A 61 -10.74 5.11 4.57
C ASP A 61 -10.24 6.39 5.23
N VAL A 62 -10.46 7.53 4.58
CA VAL A 62 -10.04 8.84 5.08
C VAL A 62 -11.21 9.47 5.81
N VAL A 63 -11.07 9.69 7.11
CA VAL A 63 -12.17 10.11 8.00
C VAL A 63 -12.25 11.62 8.09
N SER A 64 -11.10 12.29 8.16
CA SER A 64 -11.00 13.74 8.32
C SER A 64 -9.74 14.23 7.68
N VAL A 65 -9.80 15.42 7.10
CA VAL A 65 -8.64 16.13 6.58
C VAL A 65 -8.64 17.56 7.12
N HIS A 66 -7.47 18.03 7.51
CA HIS A 66 -7.27 19.41 7.93
C HIS A 66 -5.89 19.88 7.50
N GLY A 67 -5.78 21.16 7.16
CA GLY A 67 -4.51 21.82 6.90
C GLY A 67 -4.06 22.62 8.11
N MET A 68 -2.75 22.74 8.31
CA MET A 68 -2.16 23.72 9.22
C MET A 68 -1.65 24.91 8.42
N VAL A 69 -2.03 26.10 8.85
CA VAL A 69 -1.63 27.36 8.22
C VAL A 69 -0.31 27.80 8.83
N ASN A 70 0.63 28.22 7.99
CA ASN A 70 1.87 28.87 8.42
C ASN A 70 1.90 30.31 7.91
N GLU A 71 2.45 31.21 8.72
CA GLU A 71 2.75 32.58 8.32
C GLU A 71 4.18 32.66 7.78
N SER A 72 4.34 32.42 6.47
CA SER A 72 5.58 32.71 5.75
C SER A 72 5.53 34.13 5.19
N GLY A 73 6.66 34.83 5.11
CA GLY A 73 6.76 36.30 5.01
C GLY A 73 5.98 37.04 3.90
N ASN A 74 5.28 36.35 3.00
CA ASN A 74 4.41 36.90 1.95
C ASN A 74 2.90 36.69 2.18
N GLY A 75 2.47 35.96 3.21
CA GLY A 75 1.05 35.74 3.51
C GLY A 75 0.77 34.48 4.33
N LEU A 76 -0.51 34.23 4.59
CA LEU A 76 -0.95 32.97 5.19
C LEU A 76 -1.12 31.93 4.08
N ALA A 77 -0.48 30.77 4.24
CA ALA A 77 -0.58 29.64 3.31
C ALA A 77 -0.71 28.32 4.09
N VAL A 78 -1.18 27.26 3.43
CA VAL A 78 -1.33 25.93 4.06
C VAL A 78 -0.01 25.17 3.91
N ASP A 79 0.71 25.04 5.01
CA ASP A 79 2.04 24.41 5.04
C ASP A 79 1.98 22.90 5.15
N SER A 80 1.09 22.38 6.00
CA SER A 80 1.00 20.94 6.28
C SER A 80 -0.42 20.44 6.12
N ILE A 81 -0.60 19.26 5.53
CA ILE A 81 -1.88 18.57 5.37
C ILE A 81 -1.88 17.34 6.26
N ASN A 82 -2.86 17.26 7.15
CA ASN A 82 -3.05 16.15 8.07
C ASN A 82 -4.31 15.38 7.69
N LEU A 83 -4.15 14.08 7.42
CA LEU A 83 -5.22 13.16 7.07
C LEU A 83 -5.36 12.09 8.15
N THR A 84 -6.52 12.05 8.80
CA THR A 84 -6.85 10.93 9.68
C THR A 84 -7.38 9.77 8.85
N VAL A 85 -6.61 8.68 8.82
CA VAL A 85 -6.94 7.45 8.10
C VAL A 85 -7.28 6.33 9.07
N ARG A 86 -8.15 5.44 8.60
CA ARG A 86 -8.47 4.18 9.27
C ARG A 86 -8.60 3.07 8.23
N LEU A 87 -8.75 1.85 8.73
CA LEU A 87 -9.05 0.72 7.88
C LEU A 87 -10.46 0.84 7.23
N ALA A 88 -10.62 0.55 5.95
CA ALA A 88 -11.95 0.49 5.35
C ALA A 88 -12.73 -0.74 5.83
N ALA A 89 -14.06 -0.66 5.85
CA ALA A 89 -14.89 -1.78 6.28
C ALA A 89 -14.65 -3.02 5.40
N GLY A 90 -14.33 -4.15 6.04
CA GLY A 90 -14.04 -5.42 5.36
C GLY A 90 -12.61 -5.56 4.81
N SER A 91 -11.76 -4.56 5.03
CA SER A 91 -10.32 -4.66 4.80
C SER A 91 -9.67 -5.59 5.82
N GLY A 92 -8.65 -6.33 5.39
CA GLY A 92 -7.65 -6.93 6.28
C GLY A 92 -6.62 -5.89 6.74
N SER A 93 -5.52 -6.33 7.32
CA SER A 93 -4.46 -5.44 7.79
C SER A 93 -3.78 -4.67 6.66
N VAL A 94 -3.48 -3.38 6.89
CA VAL A 94 -2.74 -2.51 5.95
C VAL A 94 -1.57 -1.87 6.68
N SER A 95 -0.36 -1.99 6.13
CA SER A 95 0.83 -1.27 6.60
C SER A 95 0.94 0.08 5.92
N LEU A 96 1.17 1.15 6.69
CA LEU A 96 1.45 2.48 6.15
C LEU A 96 2.87 2.63 5.63
N GLU A 97 3.81 1.80 6.10
CA GLU A 97 5.20 1.79 5.62
C GLU A 97 5.29 1.43 4.12
N ASP A 98 4.49 0.44 3.70
CA ASP A 98 4.41 0.02 2.29
C ASP A 98 3.36 0.80 1.49
N THR A 99 2.80 1.88 2.05
CA THR A 99 1.81 2.72 1.38
C THR A 99 2.51 3.86 0.66
N SER A 100 2.04 4.18 -0.54
CA SER A 100 2.51 5.33 -1.32
C SER A 100 1.39 6.33 -1.50
N ILE A 101 1.72 7.61 -1.48
CA ILE A 101 0.76 8.70 -1.66
C ILE A 101 1.20 9.53 -2.85
N LYS A 102 0.41 9.52 -3.91
CA LYS A 102 0.64 10.46 -5.01
C LYS A 102 0.04 11.80 -4.64
N TYR A 103 0.90 12.79 -4.60
CA TYR A 103 0.57 14.18 -4.42
C TYR A 103 0.51 14.84 -5.81
N LEU A 104 -0.59 15.54 -6.09
CA LEU A 104 -0.77 16.27 -7.34
C LEU A 104 -1.39 17.64 -7.03
N SER A 105 -0.63 18.69 -7.29
CA SER A 105 -1.10 20.08 -7.30
C SER A 105 -1.09 20.62 -8.74
N ASP A 106 -1.36 21.92 -8.89
CA ASP A 106 -1.28 22.60 -10.18
C ASP A 106 0.17 22.80 -10.66
N GLU A 107 1.14 22.78 -9.74
CA GLU A 107 2.55 23.06 -10.01
C GLU A 107 3.44 21.81 -9.94
N THR A 108 3.17 20.88 -9.01
CA THR A 108 4.00 19.69 -8.78
C THR A 108 3.20 18.38 -8.76
N ALA A 109 3.89 17.30 -9.11
CA ALA A 109 3.34 15.95 -9.06
C ALA A 109 4.42 15.00 -8.54
N GLU A 110 4.27 14.54 -7.30
CA GLU A 110 5.27 13.73 -6.62
C GLU A 110 4.66 12.48 -5.99
N ASN A 111 5.48 11.44 -5.83
CA ASN A 111 5.08 10.23 -5.13
C ASN A 111 5.78 10.18 -3.78
N LEU A 112 4.99 10.26 -2.72
CA LEU A 112 5.45 10.28 -1.35
C LEU A 112 5.56 8.85 -0.81
N VAL A 113 6.68 8.56 -0.17
CA VAL A 113 6.94 7.31 0.56
C VAL A 113 6.94 7.57 2.06
N TYR A 114 6.61 6.53 2.84
CA TYR A 114 6.60 6.65 4.29
C TYR A 114 8.02 6.79 4.82
N ASP A 115 8.22 7.75 5.72
CA ASP A 115 9.42 7.88 6.52
C ASP A 115 9.09 8.06 8.01
N ASN A 116 9.85 7.35 8.84
CA ASN A 116 9.75 7.36 10.29
C ASN A 116 10.80 8.29 10.94
N ALA A 117 11.63 9.02 10.18
CA ALA A 117 12.64 9.92 10.76
C ALA A 117 12.01 11.02 11.65
N THR A 118 10.75 11.33 11.40
CA THR A 118 10.04 12.42 12.09
C THR A 118 9.09 11.93 13.18
N THR A 119 9.07 10.63 13.50
CA THR A 119 8.27 10.08 14.59
C THR A 119 9.13 9.26 15.55
N ASP A 120 8.77 9.24 16.84
CA ASP A 120 9.48 8.37 17.79
C ASP A 120 9.37 6.88 17.38
N ALA A 121 10.20 6.01 17.96
CA ALA A 121 10.20 4.58 17.66
C ALA A 121 8.83 3.87 17.89
N THR A 122 7.87 4.57 18.49
CA THR A 122 6.51 4.09 18.75
C THR A 122 5.44 4.82 17.92
N GLY A 123 5.80 5.76 17.05
CA GLY A 123 4.88 6.56 16.24
C GLY A 123 4.01 7.55 17.03
N SER A 124 4.25 7.78 18.32
CA SER A 124 3.33 8.50 19.22
C SER A 124 3.51 10.00 19.22
N THR A 125 4.76 10.45 19.16
CA THR A 125 5.12 11.87 19.12
C THR A 125 5.62 12.24 17.73
N LEU A 126 5.14 13.40 17.25
CA LEU A 126 5.61 14.00 16.02
C LEU A 126 6.84 14.85 16.33
N GLY A 127 7.95 14.53 15.70
CA GLY A 127 9.17 15.31 15.60
C GLY A 127 9.04 16.39 14.53
N ASN A 128 10.17 16.82 13.98
CA ASN A 128 10.19 17.90 13.01
C ASN A 128 9.72 17.41 11.62
N VAL A 129 8.65 17.98 11.08
CA VAL A 129 8.15 17.67 9.73
C VAL A 129 8.58 18.69 8.68
N THR A 130 9.38 19.69 9.06
CA THR A 130 9.90 20.73 8.15
C THR A 130 11.32 20.39 7.69
N LYS A 131 11.66 20.70 6.44
CA LYS A 131 13.01 20.50 5.87
C LYS A 131 14.09 21.35 6.57
N TYR A 132 13.69 22.43 7.24
CA TYR A 132 14.59 23.37 7.90
C TYR A 132 14.30 23.46 9.40
N ALA A 133 14.69 22.43 10.15
CA ALA A 133 14.72 22.54 11.60
C ALA A 133 15.64 23.72 11.98
N GLY A 134 15.17 24.64 12.83
CA GLY A 134 15.91 25.82 13.28
C GLY A 134 17.19 25.57 14.11
N ASP A 135 17.79 24.38 13.99
CA ASP A 135 19.06 24.01 14.61
C ASP A 135 19.96 23.28 13.60
N LEU A 136 20.89 24.03 13.00
CA LEU A 136 21.87 23.60 11.99
C LEU A 136 22.95 22.62 12.53
N THR A 137 22.76 22.04 13.71
CA THR A 137 23.80 21.26 14.40
C THR A 137 23.55 19.76 14.51
N ASN A 138 22.39 19.26 14.08
CA ASN A 138 22.12 17.82 13.98
C ASN A 138 21.54 17.51 12.59
N ASN A 139 22.17 16.56 11.88
CA ASN A 139 21.81 16.16 10.52
C ASN A 139 20.33 15.74 10.41
N ASP A 140 19.61 16.34 9.46
CA ASP A 140 18.51 15.75 8.67
C ASP A 140 17.46 14.87 9.39
N ASP A 141 16.72 15.40 10.37
CA ASP A 141 15.52 14.74 10.94
C ASP A 141 14.22 15.44 10.51
N GLY A 142 14.11 15.81 9.23
CA GLY A 142 12.90 16.42 8.64
C GLY A 142 12.50 15.70 7.36
N LEU A 143 11.21 15.79 6.99
CA LEU A 143 10.72 15.19 5.74
C LEU A 143 11.40 15.84 4.52
N ASN A 144 11.65 15.05 3.47
CA ASN A 144 12.00 15.56 2.15
C ASN A 144 10.77 15.72 1.22
N SER A 145 10.97 16.20 -0.01
CA SER A 145 9.89 16.45 -0.98
C SER A 145 9.18 15.20 -1.48
N THR A 146 9.72 14.02 -1.18
CA THR A 146 9.21 12.71 -1.58
C THR A 146 8.78 11.86 -0.37
N GLU A 147 8.65 12.46 0.82
CA GLU A 147 8.39 11.73 2.06
C GLU A 147 7.13 12.24 2.76
N PHE A 148 6.45 11.32 3.45
CA PHE A 148 5.38 11.64 4.40
C PHE A 148 5.62 10.87 5.69
N THR A 149 5.05 11.35 6.80
CA THR A 149 5.05 10.59 8.05
C THR A 149 3.64 10.22 8.48
N ALA A 150 3.54 9.24 9.36
CA ALA A 150 2.29 8.82 9.96
C ALA A 150 2.46 8.73 11.48
N ARG A 151 1.62 9.46 12.20
CA ARG A 151 1.52 9.43 13.66
C ARG A 151 0.36 8.55 14.07
N LYS A 152 0.54 7.73 15.11
CA LYS A 152 -0.58 6.97 15.70
C LYS A 152 -1.49 7.89 16.50
N LEU A 153 -2.80 7.75 16.32
CA LEU A 153 -3.81 8.45 17.12
C LEU A 153 -4.48 7.49 18.11
N ASP A 154 -4.84 6.30 17.63
CA ASP A 154 -5.37 5.21 18.44
C ASP A 154 -4.93 3.89 17.80
N ASP A 155 -4.23 3.04 18.54
CA ASP A 155 -3.69 1.76 18.06
C ASP A 155 -3.68 0.71 19.17
N GLY A 156 -4.71 0.73 20.03
CA GLY A 156 -4.93 -0.30 21.04
C GLY A 156 -3.81 -0.54 22.07
N GLY A 157 -2.79 0.34 22.12
CA GLY A 157 -1.59 0.17 22.95
C GLY A 157 -0.45 -0.62 22.29
N ASP A 158 -0.50 -0.86 20.98
CA ASP A 158 0.61 -1.44 20.23
C ASP A 158 1.77 -0.41 20.08
N THR A 159 2.99 -0.94 20.09
CA THR A 159 4.23 -0.21 19.84
C THR A 159 4.91 -0.69 18.56
N SER A 160 4.19 -1.44 17.73
CA SER A 160 4.67 -1.91 16.43
C SER A 160 4.72 -0.77 15.40
N PHE A 161 5.31 -1.07 14.24
CA PHE A 161 5.30 -0.20 13.06
C PHE A 161 3.87 0.21 12.68
N PRO A 162 3.66 1.31 11.93
CA PRO A 162 2.33 1.84 11.65
C PRO A 162 1.50 0.89 10.78
N VAL A 163 0.85 -0.07 11.41
CA VAL A 163 0.04 -1.10 10.79
C VAL A 163 -1.36 -1.01 11.34
N LEU A 164 -2.33 -0.75 10.47
CA LEU A 164 -3.73 -0.83 10.81
C LEU A 164 -4.15 -2.29 10.75
N ASN A 165 -4.37 -2.92 11.89
CA ASN A 165 -4.78 -4.32 11.98
C ASN A 165 -6.21 -4.48 12.52
N ASN A 166 -6.75 -3.43 13.15
CA ASN A 166 -8.08 -3.38 13.73
C ASN A 166 -8.88 -2.20 13.17
N GLN A 167 -10.20 -2.34 13.18
CA GLN A 167 -11.14 -1.33 12.69
C GLN A 167 -11.18 -0.08 13.57
N ALA A 168 -10.72 -0.19 14.82
CA ALA A 168 -10.59 0.92 15.77
C ALA A 168 -9.32 1.76 15.51
N ASP A 169 -8.30 1.19 14.85
CA ASP A 169 -7.02 1.86 14.68
C ASP A 169 -7.16 3.10 13.80
N ARG A 170 -6.50 4.17 14.22
CA ARG A 170 -6.46 5.46 13.56
C ARG A 170 -5.05 5.97 13.52
N TYR A 171 -4.63 6.32 12.32
CA TYR A 171 -3.35 6.96 12.07
C TYR A 171 -3.62 8.32 11.43
N GLU A 172 -2.75 9.26 11.74
CA GLU A 172 -2.73 10.59 11.14
C GLU A 172 -1.53 10.68 10.22
N ILE A 173 -1.79 10.73 8.92
CA ILE A 173 -0.78 10.96 7.89
C ILE A 173 -0.55 12.46 7.81
N ILE A 174 0.71 12.87 7.84
CA ILE A 174 1.13 14.26 7.79
C ILE A 174 2.03 14.44 6.57
N ILE A 175 1.62 15.36 5.71
CA ILE A 175 2.32 15.73 4.49
C ILE A 175 2.70 17.21 4.61
N ASN A 176 3.99 17.51 4.53
CA ASN A 176 4.45 18.88 4.49
C ASN A 176 4.42 19.40 3.04
N ALA A 177 3.46 20.25 2.72
CA ALA A 177 3.28 20.79 1.38
C ALA A 177 4.36 21.81 1.00
N SER A 178 4.89 22.61 1.94
CA SER A 178 5.96 23.56 1.61
C SER A 178 7.27 22.88 1.20
N VAL A 179 7.51 21.70 1.75
CA VAL A 179 8.63 20.82 1.39
C VAL A 179 8.39 20.10 0.07
N VAL A 180 7.19 19.56 -0.14
CA VAL A 180 6.83 18.84 -1.38
C VAL A 180 6.82 19.76 -2.60
N GLU A 181 6.29 20.97 -2.46
CA GLU A 181 6.25 21.99 -3.52
C GLU A 181 7.60 22.69 -3.74
N GLU A 182 8.58 22.47 -2.85
CA GLU A 182 9.89 23.15 -2.82
C GLU A 182 9.82 24.69 -2.84
N ASN A 183 8.68 25.26 -2.46
CA ASN A 183 8.43 26.72 -2.52
C ASN A 183 8.63 27.42 -1.17
N GLY A 184 8.72 26.67 -0.06
CA GLY A 184 8.90 27.21 1.29
C GLY A 184 7.70 27.97 1.87
N GLU A 185 6.57 28.02 1.14
CA GLU A 185 5.33 28.69 1.58
C GLU A 185 4.17 27.69 1.71
N GLY A 186 4.19 26.57 0.99
CA GLY A 186 3.10 25.59 0.95
C GLY A 186 2.09 25.89 -0.14
N ILE A 187 0.83 25.52 0.09
CA ILE A 187 -0.25 25.66 -0.90
C ILE A 187 -1.00 26.98 -0.68
N SER A 188 -1.24 27.71 -1.76
CA SER A 188 -1.90 29.01 -1.69
C SER A 188 -3.42 28.89 -1.52
N THR A 189 -4.04 29.95 -1.03
CA THR A 189 -5.50 30.00 -0.86
C THR A 189 -6.23 29.87 -2.19
N GLY A 190 -7.22 28.97 -2.25
CA GLY A 190 -8.03 28.75 -3.45
C GLY A 190 -7.50 27.71 -4.43
N GLU A 191 -6.31 27.15 -4.18
CA GLU A 191 -5.77 26.03 -4.96
C GLU A 191 -6.38 24.69 -4.53
N SER A 192 -6.26 23.68 -5.39
CA SER A 192 -6.71 22.33 -5.10
C SER A 192 -5.57 21.33 -5.21
N VAL A 193 -5.56 20.36 -4.30
CA VAL A 193 -4.60 19.26 -4.28
C VAL A 193 -5.32 17.94 -4.33
N LYS A 194 -4.86 17.04 -5.19
CA LYS A 194 -5.34 15.68 -5.28
C LYS A 194 -4.33 14.74 -4.64
N LEU A 195 -4.81 13.96 -3.69
CA LEU A 195 -4.05 12.91 -3.02
C LEU A 195 -4.60 11.55 -3.43
N GLU A 196 -3.75 10.65 -3.91
CA GLU A 196 -4.10 9.25 -4.18
C GLU A 196 -3.24 8.34 -3.30
N ILE A 197 -3.87 7.79 -2.27
CA ILE A 197 -3.24 6.86 -1.34
C ILE A 197 -3.39 5.45 -1.92
N THR A 198 -2.29 4.72 -2.09
CA THR A 198 -2.27 3.35 -2.59
C THR A 198 -1.60 2.42 -1.58
N SER A 199 -2.36 1.46 -1.07
CA SER A 199 -1.84 0.41 -0.18
C SER A 199 -0.99 -0.62 -0.95
N ARG A 200 -0.17 -1.40 -0.25
CA ARG A 200 0.64 -2.48 -0.86
C ARG A 200 -0.16 -3.50 -1.67
N SER A 201 -1.37 -3.83 -1.23
CA SER A 201 -2.29 -4.74 -1.94
C SER A 201 -2.94 -4.11 -3.18
N GLY A 202 -2.66 -2.84 -3.47
CA GLY A 202 -3.17 -2.11 -4.63
C GLY A 202 -4.57 -1.52 -4.43
N GLY A 203 -5.06 -1.46 -3.19
CA GLY A 203 -6.27 -0.73 -2.86
C GLY A 203 -5.96 0.76 -2.84
N SER A 204 -6.67 1.55 -3.66
CA SER A 204 -6.45 2.99 -3.75
C SER A 204 -7.65 3.80 -3.24
N THR A 205 -7.34 4.92 -2.61
CA THR A 205 -8.30 5.91 -2.13
C THR A 205 -7.87 7.28 -2.59
N GLN A 206 -8.77 7.99 -3.28
CA GLN A 206 -8.51 9.34 -3.77
C GLN A 206 -9.24 10.36 -2.89
N VAL A 207 -8.53 11.41 -2.54
CA VAL A 207 -9.05 12.58 -1.82
C VAL A 207 -8.68 13.82 -2.60
N ILE A 208 -9.65 14.71 -2.81
CA ILE A 208 -9.42 16.02 -3.43
C ILE A 208 -9.66 17.05 -2.34
N LEU A 209 -8.65 17.88 -2.09
CA LEU A 209 -8.65 18.94 -1.11
C LEU A 209 -8.73 20.27 -1.85
N THR A 210 -9.53 21.19 -1.35
CA THR A 210 -9.62 22.54 -1.91
C THR A 210 -9.34 23.53 -0.80
N MET A 211 -8.29 24.32 -0.96
CA MET A 211 -7.91 25.32 0.03
C MET A 211 -8.95 26.44 0.06
N PRO A 212 -9.28 26.98 1.24
CA PRO A 212 -10.24 28.07 1.32
C PRO A 212 -9.70 29.30 0.59
N GLN A 213 -10.62 30.08 0.01
CA GLN A 213 -10.30 31.28 -0.77
C GLN A 213 -9.72 32.42 0.08
N GLN A 214 -9.84 32.36 1.41
CA GLN A 214 -9.36 33.37 2.35
C GLN A 214 -9.02 32.69 3.69
N LEU A 215 -7.89 33.07 4.29
CA LEU A 215 -7.46 32.62 5.62
C LEU A 215 -7.68 33.71 6.70
N ALA A 216 -8.70 34.54 6.51
CA ALA A 216 -8.96 35.71 7.36
C ALA A 216 -9.21 35.30 8.83
N GLY A 217 -8.43 35.86 9.75
CA GLY A 217 -8.54 35.62 11.19
C GLY A 217 -7.84 34.36 11.69
N LYS A 218 -7.09 33.66 10.83
CA LYS A 218 -6.22 32.55 11.23
C LYS A 218 -4.83 33.10 11.60
N GLN A 219 -4.22 32.47 12.60
CA GLN A 219 -2.84 32.71 13.00
C GLN A 219 -2.00 31.49 12.60
N ASP A 220 -0.69 31.60 12.75
CA ASP A 220 0.24 30.49 12.63
C ASP A 220 -0.24 29.25 13.43
N ASP A 221 0.02 28.06 12.89
CA ASP A 221 -0.42 26.75 13.41
C ASP A 221 -1.95 26.58 13.60
N ASN A 222 -2.78 27.43 13.01
CA ASN A 222 -4.23 27.27 13.14
C ASN A 222 -4.75 26.17 12.19
N PRO A 223 -5.54 25.21 12.70
CA PRO A 223 -6.15 24.21 11.84
C PRO A 223 -7.25 24.85 10.98
N VAL A 224 -7.29 24.42 9.72
CA VAL A 224 -8.27 24.78 8.72
C VAL A 224 -8.89 23.50 8.16
N ALA A 225 -10.22 23.44 8.16
CA ALA A 225 -10.93 22.34 7.53
C ALA A 225 -10.82 22.46 6.01
N LEU A 226 -10.49 21.35 5.35
CA LEU A 226 -10.28 21.23 3.90
C LEU A 226 -11.31 20.30 3.26
#